data_AF-A0A8U1F6D4-F1
#
_entry.id   AF-A0A8U1F6D4-F1
#
_cell.length_a   1.000
_cell.length_b   1.000
_cell.length_c   1.000
_cell.angle_alpha   90.00
_cell.angle_beta   90.00
_cell.angle_gamma   90.00
#
_symmetry.space_group_name_H-M   'P 1'
#
loop_
_entity.id
_entity.type
_entity.pdbx_description
1 polymer ?
#
loop_
_entity_poly.entity_id
_entity_poly.type
_entity_poly.pdbx_seq_one_letter_code
_entity_poly.pdbx_strand_id
1 'polypeptide(L)'
;MWCVPHPEKTDHTLVLLDTEGLGDVEKGDSKNDAWIFSLAILLSSTLVYNSQGTINNDAVEKLQYVNELTEMIKVKSSTDDKEEGEGTQFMQFFPNFVWTVRDFTLQLEIDGREITPDQYLENSLQLKKGTSKKINDYNFPRECIRNYFPSRKCFVFPSPTTPDNMHRLDSMDEAELSESFRKVADTFCRFIFQESRTKTVIGGHTLTGEMLGHLVNTYVETVAKGNVPCLENAVLAMAKIENQAAVDEGLAVYQKGMENVKALFPVDINQLSENQLCSEAQARQAFMKRSFKDENGEFLKALAEAIGNHNVNLFKQNKDASEKKCKALLENLSAPMDQGMKEGTYATPGGYGLYCNHHDNIVAQYRAEPNKGVRAEEVLEEFLKGKSAESNSILQADKQLTEKEKEIQAGKMKTAELEQEAAAFKEQQAVMERTIENNRISQEKYLKEMEEKMEEERKQQQQEFKRTLDRRMQEQKDLIEKGHKVKADLMRQEIEEIKKKNKLERDANTKKEKDLLDGYKQQAEGQNKKIGELMSALKNKTQAPQVVKRHCMVM
;
A
#
# COMPACT_ATOMS: atom_id res chain seq x y z
N MET A 1 -25.50 -8.49 9.34
CA MET A 1 -24.77 -7.96 8.16
C MET A 1 -24.94 -8.91 7.00
N TRP A 2 -25.24 -8.39 5.81
CA TRP A 2 -25.32 -9.16 4.57
C TRP A 2 -24.47 -8.48 3.48
N CYS A 3 -23.47 -9.20 2.98
CA CYS A 3 -22.55 -8.70 1.95
C CYS A 3 -22.93 -9.29 0.59
N VAL A 4 -23.20 -8.43 -0.39
CA VAL A 4 -23.58 -8.84 -1.76
C VAL A 4 -22.82 -8.00 -2.80
N PRO A 5 -22.59 -8.51 -4.02
CA PRO A 5 -22.07 -7.70 -5.11
C PRO A 5 -22.93 -6.45 -5.33
N HIS A 6 -22.32 -5.30 -5.55
CA HIS A 6 -23.09 -4.09 -5.82
C HIS A 6 -23.77 -4.19 -7.19
N PRO A 7 -25.09 -3.97 -7.30
CA PRO A 7 -25.84 -4.24 -8.53
C PRO A 7 -25.46 -3.34 -9.71
N GLU A 8 -24.98 -2.12 -9.43
CA GLU A 8 -24.56 -1.16 -10.47
C GLU A 8 -23.03 -0.92 -10.56
N LYS A 9 -22.22 -1.40 -9.59
CA LYS A 9 -20.79 -1.08 -9.47
C LYS A 9 -19.99 -2.38 -9.39
N THR A 10 -19.41 -2.82 -10.50
CA THR A 10 -18.87 -4.18 -10.67
C THR A 10 -17.66 -4.51 -9.78
N ASP A 11 -16.93 -3.49 -9.33
CA ASP A 11 -15.75 -3.57 -8.46
C ASP A 11 -16.07 -3.29 -6.98
N HIS A 12 -17.35 -3.18 -6.61
CA HIS A 12 -17.79 -2.82 -5.26
C HIS A 12 -18.63 -3.93 -4.61
N THR A 13 -18.58 -3.98 -3.28
CA THR A 13 -19.48 -4.80 -2.46
C THR A 13 -20.48 -3.89 -1.73
N LEU A 14 -21.77 -4.23 -1.80
CA LEU A 14 -22.81 -3.61 -0.99
C LEU A 14 -22.93 -4.38 0.33
N VAL A 15 -22.75 -3.66 1.44
CA VAL A 15 -22.88 -4.22 2.79
C VAL A 15 -24.16 -3.68 3.42
N LEU A 16 -25.12 -4.56 3.68
CA LEU A 16 -26.38 -4.24 4.35
C LEU A 16 -26.23 -4.53 5.85
N LEU A 17 -26.38 -3.47 6.65
CA LEU A 17 -26.35 -3.55 8.11
C LEU A 17 -27.78 -3.35 8.63
N ASP A 18 -28.38 -4.44 9.08
CA ASP A 18 -29.66 -4.42 9.78
C ASP A 18 -29.38 -4.33 11.29
N THR A 19 -30.11 -3.46 11.98
CA THR A 19 -29.92 -3.15 13.41
C THR A 19 -31.13 -3.59 14.21
N GLU A 20 -30.93 -3.90 15.49
CA GLU A 20 -32.05 -4.12 16.40
C GLU A 20 -32.96 -2.88 16.49
N GLY A 21 -34.25 -3.11 16.73
CA GLY A 21 -35.24 -2.04 16.88
C GLY A 21 -35.01 -1.23 18.16
N LEU A 22 -34.92 0.09 18.02
CA LEU A 22 -34.70 1.01 19.13
C LEU A 22 -35.95 1.05 20.04
N GLY A 23 -35.75 1.04 21.36
CA GLY A 23 -36.82 1.16 22.35
C GLY A 23 -37.61 -0.12 22.64
N ASP A 24 -37.00 -1.30 22.48
CA ASP A 24 -37.60 -2.59 22.88
C ASP A 24 -37.77 -2.66 24.41
N VAL A 25 -39.03 -2.72 24.85
CA VAL A 25 -39.44 -2.67 26.27
C VAL A 25 -38.99 -3.92 27.05
N GLU A 26 -38.81 -5.06 26.38
CA GLU A 26 -38.43 -6.31 27.04
C GLU A 26 -36.90 -6.45 27.24
N LYS A 27 -36.10 -5.58 26.60
CA LYS A 27 -34.63 -5.75 26.53
C LYS A 27 -33.79 -4.60 27.10
N GLY A 28 -34.43 -3.47 27.45
CA GLY A 28 -34.10 -2.72 28.66
C GLY A 28 -32.68 -2.20 28.88
N ASP A 29 -32.03 -1.58 27.88
CA ASP A 29 -30.98 -0.59 28.16
C ASP A 29 -30.93 0.47 27.06
N SER A 30 -31.43 1.67 27.35
CA SER A 30 -31.40 2.81 26.43
C SER A 30 -29.97 3.17 26.00
N LYS A 31 -28.95 2.78 26.79
CA LYS A 31 -27.54 2.97 26.45
C LYS A 31 -27.07 2.02 25.34
N ASN A 32 -27.60 0.80 25.28
CA ASN A 32 -27.28 -0.13 24.21
C ASN A 32 -27.87 0.33 22.88
N ASP A 33 -29.09 0.88 22.89
CA ASP A 33 -29.70 1.50 21.71
C ASP A 33 -28.84 2.65 21.17
N ALA A 34 -28.35 3.51 22.07
CA ALA A 34 -27.45 4.61 21.71
C ALA A 34 -26.13 4.11 21.10
N TRP A 35 -25.56 3.01 21.61
CA TRP A 35 -24.38 2.36 21.03
C TRP A 35 -24.65 1.73 19.67
N ILE A 36 -25.78 1.02 19.50
CA ILE A 36 -26.16 0.42 18.21
C ILE A 36 -26.31 1.52 17.16
N PHE A 37 -26.98 2.62 17.52
CA PHE A 37 -27.13 3.78 16.64
C PHE A 37 -25.79 4.44 16.29
N SER A 38 -24.91 4.64 17.28
CA SER A 38 -23.57 5.19 17.07
C SER A 38 -22.71 4.30 16.17
N LEU A 39 -22.73 2.99 16.36
CA LEU A 39 -22.01 2.03 15.52
C LEU A 39 -22.56 2.00 14.09
N ALA A 40 -23.89 2.08 13.92
CA ALA A 40 -24.50 2.16 12.60
C ALA A 40 -24.03 3.40 11.82
N ILE A 41 -23.88 4.54 12.51
CA ILE A 41 -23.30 5.77 11.94
C ILE A 41 -21.84 5.55 11.55
N LEU A 42 -21.03 5.03 12.47
CA LEU A 42 -19.59 4.85 12.27
C LEU A 42 -19.28 3.91 11.11
N LEU A 43 -20.05 2.84 10.96
CA LEU A 43 -19.78 1.76 10.01
C LEU A 43 -20.45 1.96 8.64
N SER A 44 -21.48 2.80 8.53
CA SER A 44 -22.21 3.00 7.27
C SER A 44 -21.69 4.19 6.47
N SER A 45 -21.89 4.16 5.15
CA SER A 45 -21.77 5.33 4.27
C SER A 45 -23.12 6.02 4.02
N THR A 46 -24.22 5.33 4.29
CA THR A 46 -25.59 5.84 4.24
C THR A 46 -26.36 5.22 5.41
N LEU A 47 -26.89 6.06 6.28
CA LEU A 47 -27.75 5.67 7.39
C LEU A 47 -29.20 5.81 6.94
N VAL A 48 -29.92 4.69 6.93
CA VAL A 48 -31.35 4.67 6.66
C VAL A 48 -32.08 4.64 8.00
N TYR A 49 -32.70 5.75 8.36
CA TYR A 49 -33.58 5.82 9.52
C TYR A 49 -35.02 5.54 9.08
N ASN A 50 -35.63 4.51 9.67
CA ASN A 50 -36.96 4.05 9.31
C ASN A 50 -37.95 4.29 10.45
N SER A 51 -39.03 5.02 10.18
CA SER A 51 -40.09 5.30 11.14
C SER A 51 -41.48 5.12 10.51
N GLN A 52 -42.49 4.85 11.32
CA GLN A 52 -43.88 4.75 10.86
C GLN A 52 -44.64 6.08 11.04
N GLY A 53 -45.52 6.40 10.10
CA GLY A 53 -46.48 7.50 10.20
C GLY A 53 -45.96 8.81 9.61
N THR A 54 -45.65 9.80 10.46
CA THR A 54 -45.30 11.16 10.02
C THR A 54 -44.11 11.71 10.79
N ILE A 55 -43.41 12.69 10.22
CA ILE A 55 -42.31 13.41 10.88
C ILE A 55 -42.91 14.54 11.72
N ASN A 56 -43.43 14.20 12.89
CA ASN A 56 -43.88 15.17 13.89
C ASN A 56 -42.76 15.50 14.89
N ASN A 57 -43.04 16.34 15.89
CA ASN A 57 -42.02 16.70 16.88
C ASN A 57 -41.52 15.48 17.66
N ASP A 58 -42.44 14.59 18.07
CA ASP A 58 -42.11 13.37 18.80
C ASP A 58 -41.21 12.43 17.99
N ALA A 59 -41.40 12.34 16.66
CA ALA A 59 -40.56 11.53 15.79
C ALA A 59 -39.12 12.06 15.70
N VAL A 60 -38.95 13.39 15.74
CA VAL A 60 -37.64 14.05 15.79
C VAL A 60 -37.02 13.93 17.18
N GLU A 61 -37.81 14.00 18.25
CA GLU A 61 -37.34 13.79 19.63
C GLU A 61 -36.96 12.33 19.88
N LYS A 62 -37.64 11.35 19.27
CA LYS A 62 -37.23 9.94 19.31
C LYS A 62 -35.86 9.69 18.67
N LEU A 63 -35.41 10.59 17.79
CA LEU A 63 -34.03 10.64 17.31
C LEU A 63 -33.06 11.27 18.33
N GLN A 64 -33.41 11.34 19.62
CA GLN A 64 -32.56 11.86 20.70
C GLN A 64 -31.17 11.22 20.74
N TYR A 65 -30.99 10.00 20.23
CA TYR A 65 -29.66 9.38 20.10
C TYR A 65 -28.69 10.24 19.30
N VAL A 66 -29.19 11.07 18.37
CA VAL A 66 -28.39 12.05 17.63
C VAL A 66 -27.80 13.10 18.58
N ASN A 67 -28.51 13.47 19.65
CA ASN A 67 -28.02 14.42 20.65
C ASN A 67 -26.87 13.85 21.48
N GLU A 68 -26.85 12.54 21.70
CA GLU A 68 -25.84 11.85 22.51
C GLU A 68 -24.57 11.53 21.71
N LEU A 69 -24.56 11.76 20.39
CA LEU A 69 -23.42 11.38 19.53
C LEU A 69 -22.12 12.08 19.92
N THR A 70 -22.18 13.31 20.44
CA THR A 70 -21.00 14.03 20.96
C THR A 70 -20.41 13.35 22.19
N GLU A 71 -21.23 12.65 22.98
CA GLU A 71 -20.78 11.89 24.15
C GLU A 71 -20.32 10.47 23.77
N MET A 72 -20.83 9.95 22.64
CA MET A 72 -20.66 8.57 22.21
C MET A 72 -19.58 8.39 21.13
N ILE A 73 -19.10 9.47 20.49
CA ILE A 73 -18.10 9.42 19.43
C ILE A 73 -17.09 10.55 19.60
N LYS A 74 -15.80 10.21 19.59
CA LYS A 74 -14.69 11.19 19.50
C LYS A 74 -14.11 11.19 18.10
N VAL A 75 -13.85 12.37 17.54
CA VAL A 75 -13.19 12.47 16.24
C VAL A 75 -11.66 12.44 16.37
N LYS A 76 -11.10 13.22 17.31
CA LYS A 76 -9.66 13.30 17.60
C LYS A 76 -9.36 12.94 19.05
N SER A 77 -8.12 12.51 19.32
CA SER A 77 -7.70 12.09 20.67
C SER A 77 -7.24 13.24 21.59
N SER A 78 -6.93 14.42 21.05
CA SER A 78 -6.40 15.56 21.83
C SER A 78 -7.51 16.36 22.53
N THR A 79 -7.31 16.68 23.81
CA THR A 79 -8.23 17.41 24.68
C THR A 79 -8.17 18.94 24.57
N ASP A 80 -7.31 19.50 23.69
CA ASP A 80 -7.01 20.94 23.66
C ASP A 80 -7.91 21.77 22.73
N ASP A 81 -8.73 21.13 21.90
CA ASP A 81 -9.76 21.84 21.13
C ASP A 81 -11.00 21.98 22.03
N LYS A 82 -11.25 23.21 22.49
CA LYS A 82 -12.48 23.60 23.20
C LYS A 82 -13.70 23.03 22.48
N GLU A 83 -14.70 22.61 23.25
CA GLU A 83 -16.00 22.00 22.85
C GLU A 83 -16.79 22.78 21.77
N GLU A 84 -16.35 23.98 21.37
CA GLU A 84 -16.91 24.75 20.25
C GLU A 84 -16.33 24.27 18.90
N GLY A 85 -17.05 23.36 18.21
CA GLY A 85 -16.81 23.05 16.80
C GLY A 85 -16.81 21.57 16.39
N GLU A 86 -17.09 20.63 17.30
CA GLU A 86 -17.10 19.18 17.01
C GLU A 86 -18.10 18.78 15.91
N GLY A 87 -19.25 19.46 15.83
CA GLY A 87 -20.27 19.23 14.80
C GLY A 87 -19.75 19.30 13.36
N THR A 88 -18.70 20.09 13.13
CA THR A 88 -18.03 20.22 11.83
C THR A 88 -17.13 19.04 11.51
N GLN A 89 -16.49 18.46 12.52
CA GLN A 89 -15.64 17.29 12.34
C GLN A 89 -16.48 16.04 12.06
N PHE A 90 -17.68 15.93 12.63
CA PHE A 90 -18.60 14.83 12.35
C PHE A 90 -19.10 14.81 10.89
N MET A 91 -19.43 15.97 10.33
CA MET A 91 -19.96 16.06 8.95
C MET A 91 -19.00 15.49 7.88
N GLN A 92 -17.69 15.48 8.15
CA GLN A 92 -16.72 14.90 7.23
C GLN A 92 -16.81 13.36 7.16
N PHE A 93 -17.21 12.70 8.25
CA PHE A 93 -17.12 11.23 8.39
C PHE A 93 -18.47 10.54 8.55
N PHE A 94 -19.52 11.30 8.82
CA PHE A 94 -20.86 10.78 9.00
C PHE A 94 -21.51 10.42 7.67
N PRO A 95 -22.38 9.40 7.68
CA PRO A 95 -23.02 8.90 6.48
C PRO A 95 -24.03 9.90 5.90
N ASN A 96 -24.44 9.68 4.66
CA ASN A 96 -25.66 10.31 4.16
C ASN A 96 -26.86 9.87 5.01
N PHE A 97 -27.77 10.77 5.33
CA PHE A 97 -28.96 10.46 6.11
C PHE A 97 -30.17 10.27 5.18
N VAL A 98 -30.85 9.13 5.29
CA VAL A 98 -32.07 8.84 4.54
C VAL A 98 -33.18 8.55 5.53
N TRP A 99 -34.22 9.37 5.56
CA TRP A 99 -35.41 9.13 6.36
C TRP A 99 -36.46 8.41 5.50
N THR A 100 -36.78 7.18 5.87
CA THR A 100 -37.86 6.39 5.27
C THR A 100 -39.07 6.42 6.20
N VAL A 101 -40.19 6.95 5.70
CA VAL A 101 -41.43 7.09 6.47
C VAL A 101 -42.44 6.08 5.95
N ARG A 102 -42.72 5.05 6.74
CA ARG A 102 -43.61 3.94 6.42
C ARG A 102 -45.06 4.29 6.71
N ASP A 103 -45.98 3.69 5.95
CA ASP A 103 -47.43 3.90 6.08
C ASP A 103 -47.82 5.38 6.08
N PHE A 104 -47.23 6.16 5.16
CA PHE A 104 -47.47 7.59 5.06
C PHE A 104 -48.89 7.87 4.55
N THR A 105 -49.64 8.69 5.28
CA THR A 105 -51.06 8.97 5.01
C THR A 105 -51.36 10.44 4.67
N LEU A 106 -50.40 11.34 4.80
CA LEU A 106 -50.62 12.76 4.51
C LEU A 106 -50.52 13.05 3.00
N GLN A 107 -51.22 14.09 2.57
CA GLN A 107 -50.93 14.71 1.28
C GLN A 107 -49.67 15.56 1.42
N LEU A 108 -48.74 15.44 0.46
CA LEU A 108 -47.53 16.24 0.41
C LEU A 108 -47.86 17.64 -0.11
N GLU A 109 -48.54 18.43 0.72
CA GLU A 109 -48.99 19.78 0.39
C GLU A 109 -48.68 20.74 1.54
N ILE A 110 -48.14 21.91 1.20
CA ILE A 110 -47.98 23.04 2.12
C ILE A 110 -48.55 24.28 1.44
N ASP A 111 -49.45 24.99 2.13
CA ASP A 111 -50.09 26.21 1.65
C ASP A 111 -50.71 26.10 0.25
N GLY A 112 -51.38 24.98 -0.06
CA GLY A 112 -52.01 24.78 -1.38
C GLY A 112 -51.06 24.28 -2.46
N ARG A 113 -49.78 24.05 -2.16
CA ARG A 113 -48.75 23.66 -3.13
C ARG A 113 -48.23 22.27 -2.85
N GLU A 114 -48.23 21.43 -3.89
CA GLU A 114 -47.60 20.12 -3.84
C GLU A 114 -46.09 20.27 -3.60
N ILE A 115 -45.57 19.45 -2.68
CA ILE A 115 -44.16 19.43 -2.29
C ILE A 115 -43.57 18.05 -2.49
N THR A 116 -42.25 17.98 -2.62
CA THR A 116 -41.52 16.70 -2.66
C THR A 116 -41.36 16.12 -1.25
N PRO A 117 -41.12 14.81 -1.10
CA PRO A 117 -40.75 14.21 0.18
C PRO A 117 -39.54 14.89 0.85
N ASP A 118 -38.57 15.33 0.05
CA ASP A 118 -37.40 16.06 0.54
C ASP A 118 -37.77 17.43 1.12
N GLN A 119 -38.67 18.16 0.44
CA GLN A 119 -39.21 19.42 0.96
C GLN A 119 -40.01 19.19 2.24
N TYR A 120 -40.73 18.07 2.35
CA TYR A 120 -41.44 17.68 3.57
C TYR A 120 -40.48 17.46 4.75
N LEU A 121 -39.35 16.78 4.53
CA LEU A 121 -38.30 16.61 5.53
C LEU A 121 -37.67 17.95 5.93
N GLU A 122 -37.30 18.78 4.97
CA GLU A 122 -36.67 20.10 5.24
C GLU A 122 -37.63 21.06 5.97
N ASN A 123 -38.94 20.96 5.73
CA ASN A 123 -39.96 21.67 6.50
C ASN A 123 -40.06 21.14 7.95
N SER A 124 -40.02 19.82 8.13
CA SER A 124 -40.07 19.18 9.45
C SER A 124 -38.83 19.51 10.32
N LEU A 125 -37.69 19.75 9.67
CA LEU A 125 -36.43 20.18 10.28
C LEU A 125 -36.27 21.72 10.37
N GLN A 126 -37.32 22.49 10.06
CA GLN A 126 -37.26 23.94 10.14
C GLN A 126 -37.11 24.41 11.59
N LEU A 127 -36.18 25.34 11.80
CA LEU A 127 -35.89 25.91 13.10
C LEU A 127 -36.90 27.02 13.44
N LYS A 128 -37.27 27.10 14.72
CA LYS A 128 -38.07 28.21 15.27
C LYS A 128 -37.18 29.38 15.65
N LYS A 129 -37.70 30.60 15.45
CA LYS A 129 -37.02 31.86 15.84
C LYS A 129 -37.24 32.13 17.32
N GLY A 130 -36.20 32.62 17.99
CA GLY A 130 -36.20 32.99 19.41
C GLY A 130 -35.14 32.23 20.21
N THR A 131 -35.00 32.57 21.48
CA THR A 131 -33.92 32.06 22.38
C THR A 131 -34.45 31.43 23.66
N SER A 132 -35.77 31.26 23.79
CA SER A 132 -36.37 30.64 24.98
C SER A 132 -35.97 29.17 25.08
N LYS A 133 -35.94 28.62 26.30
CA LYS A 133 -35.63 27.20 26.55
C LYS A 133 -36.45 26.26 25.66
N LYS A 134 -37.78 26.45 25.59
CA LYS A 134 -38.67 25.64 24.73
C LYS A 134 -38.31 25.67 23.24
N ILE A 135 -37.79 26.80 22.77
CA ILE A 135 -37.37 26.96 21.38
C ILE A 135 -36.02 26.26 21.15
N ASN A 136 -35.11 26.34 22.12
CA ASN A 136 -33.84 25.64 22.07
C ASN A 136 -34.05 24.12 22.12
N ASP A 137 -34.88 23.62 23.03
CA ASP A 137 -35.22 22.19 23.13
C ASP A 137 -35.81 21.64 21.82
N TYR A 138 -36.67 22.43 21.16
CA TYR A 138 -37.21 22.09 19.83
C TYR A 138 -36.15 22.15 18.71
N ASN A 139 -35.29 23.16 18.73
CA ASN A 139 -34.31 23.38 17.66
C ASN A 139 -33.13 22.40 17.74
N PHE A 140 -32.70 22.03 18.93
CA PHE A 140 -31.47 21.28 19.16
C PHE A 140 -31.39 19.97 18.36
N PRO A 141 -32.35 19.02 18.43
CA PRO A 141 -32.27 17.78 17.64
C PRO A 141 -32.30 18.03 16.13
N ARG A 142 -32.99 19.10 15.68
CA ARG A 142 -33.02 19.51 14.27
C ARG A 142 -31.68 20.07 13.82
N GLU A 143 -31.00 20.84 14.68
CA GLU A 143 -29.65 21.33 14.44
C GLU A 143 -28.65 20.18 14.38
N CYS A 144 -28.73 19.21 15.29
CA CYS A 144 -27.87 18.03 15.25
C CYS A 144 -28.00 17.26 13.93
N ILE A 145 -29.23 16.96 13.48
CA ILE A 145 -29.47 16.31 12.19
C ILE A 145 -28.91 17.16 11.02
N ARG A 146 -29.10 18.48 11.07
CA ARG A 146 -28.64 19.39 10.01
C ARG A 146 -27.11 19.53 9.96
N ASN A 147 -26.47 19.50 11.12
CA ASN A 147 -25.04 19.75 11.30
C ASN A 147 -24.17 18.50 11.20
N TYR A 148 -24.69 17.33 11.60
CA TYR A 148 -23.91 16.09 11.63
C TYR A 148 -23.95 15.35 10.31
N PHE A 149 -25.08 15.35 9.60
CA PHE A 149 -25.23 14.59 8.36
C PHE A 149 -24.97 15.45 7.13
N PRO A 150 -23.99 15.10 6.27
CA PRO A 150 -23.62 15.87 5.09
C PRO A 150 -24.73 15.91 4.04
N SER A 151 -25.63 14.94 3.99
CA SER A 151 -26.79 15.01 3.11
C SER A 151 -28.01 14.37 3.78
N ARG A 152 -29.19 14.80 3.36
CA ARG A 152 -30.47 14.35 3.91
C ARG A 152 -31.41 14.08 2.73
N LYS A 153 -32.04 12.91 2.72
CA LYS A 153 -33.00 12.47 1.72
C LYS A 153 -34.23 11.91 2.42
N CYS A 154 -35.40 12.07 1.83
CA CYS A 154 -36.64 11.54 2.36
C CYS A 154 -37.37 10.66 1.33
N PHE A 155 -37.92 9.55 1.82
CA PHE A 155 -38.85 8.72 1.07
C PHE A 155 -40.09 8.45 1.92
N VAL A 156 -41.27 8.70 1.36
CA VAL A 156 -42.54 8.38 2.00
C VAL A 156 -43.15 7.16 1.31
N PHE A 157 -43.33 6.09 2.07
CA PHE A 157 -43.87 4.84 1.58
C PHE A 157 -45.36 4.78 1.92
N PRO A 158 -46.26 4.61 0.93
CA PRO A 158 -47.64 4.24 1.22
C PRO A 158 -47.67 2.85 1.84
N SER A 159 -48.83 2.43 2.34
CA SER A 159 -48.94 1.07 2.87
C SER A 159 -48.69 0.03 1.77
N PRO A 160 -47.87 -1.01 2.03
CA PRO A 160 -47.48 -1.98 1.01
C PRO A 160 -48.66 -2.82 0.51
N THR A 161 -49.67 -3.02 1.35
CA THR A 161 -50.88 -3.78 1.03
C THR A 161 -52.04 -3.34 1.94
N THR A 162 -53.20 -3.95 1.80
CA THR A 162 -54.35 -3.72 2.68
C THR A 162 -54.08 -4.26 4.09
N PRO A 163 -54.68 -3.70 5.15
CA PRO A 163 -54.48 -4.17 6.53
C PRO A 163 -54.71 -5.68 6.71
N ASP A 164 -55.72 -6.23 6.02
CA ASP A 164 -56.06 -7.66 6.08
C ASP A 164 -54.92 -8.57 5.58
N ASN A 165 -54.08 -8.10 4.66
CA ASN A 165 -52.97 -8.87 4.08
C ASN A 165 -51.64 -8.65 4.81
N MET A 166 -51.54 -7.66 5.71
CA MET A 166 -50.28 -7.25 6.34
C MET A 166 -49.58 -8.38 7.10
N HIS A 167 -50.35 -9.29 7.72
CA HIS A 167 -49.82 -10.43 8.49
C HIS A 167 -49.10 -11.48 7.63
N ARG A 168 -49.23 -11.43 6.31
CA ARG A 168 -48.60 -12.37 5.36
C ARG A 168 -47.56 -11.71 4.47
N LEU A 169 -47.18 -10.46 4.74
CA LEU A 169 -46.34 -9.64 3.85
C LEU A 169 -45.07 -10.36 3.37
N ASP A 170 -44.39 -11.08 4.25
CA ASP A 170 -43.15 -11.82 3.92
C ASP A 170 -43.35 -12.99 2.95
N SER A 171 -44.58 -13.46 2.80
CA SER A 171 -44.97 -14.59 1.93
C SER A 171 -45.71 -14.15 0.67
N MET A 172 -45.97 -12.85 0.51
CA MET A 172 -46.67 -12.30 -0.65
C MET A 172 -45.72 -12.15 -1.83
N ASP A 173 -46.23 -12.41 -3.04
CA ASP A 173 -45.50 -12.10 -4.26
C ASP A 173 -45.42 -10.58 -4.46
N GLU A 174 -44.34 -10.08 -5.07
CA GLU A 174 -44.20 -8.64 -5.37
C GLU A 174 -45.35 -8.10 -6.24
N ALA A 175 -45.99 -8.96 -7.04
CA ALA A 175 -47.16 -8.61 -7.85
C ALA A 175 -48.40 -8.28 -7.01
N GLU A 176 -48.48 -8.78 -5.77
CA GLU A 176 -49.60 -8.56 -4.85
C GLU A 176 -49.43 -7.28 -4.02
N LEU A 177 -48.25 -6.67 -4.03
CA LEU A 177 -47.99 -5.40 -3.36
C LEU A 177 -48.59 -4.23 -4.15
N SER A 178 -48.96 -3.16 -3.45
CA SER A 178 -49.52 -1.97 -4.07
C SER A 178 -48.54 -1.35 -5.08
N GLU A 179 -49.04 -0.98 -6.25
CA GLU A 179 -48.21 -0.41 -7.32
C GLU A 179 -47.50 0.88 -6.87
N SER A 180 -48.20 1.70 -6.08
CA SER A 180 -47.63 2.94 -5.52
C SER A 180 -46.50 2.66 -4.54
N PHE A 181 -46.61 1.63 -3.69
CA PHE A 181 -45.52 1.21 -2.81
C PHE A 181 -44.31 0.73 -3.62
N ARG A 182 -44.54 -0.15 -4.59
CA ARG A 182 -43.46 -0.70 -5.44
C ARG A 182 -42.68 0.38 -6.18
N LYS A 183 -43.37 1.39 -6.72
CA LYS A 183 -42.72 2.53 -7.39
C LYS A 183 -41.78 3.30 -6.47
N VAL A 184 -42.20 3.53 -5.22
CA VAL A 184 -41.35 4.21 -4.23
C VAL A 184 -40.20 3.31 -3.80
N ALA A 185 -40.44 2.02 -3.57
CA ALA A 185 -39.41 1.06 -3.21
C ALA A 185 -38.31 0.93 -4.29
N ASP A 186 -38.69 0.80 -5.56
CA ASP A 186 -37.74 0.77 -6.67
C ASP A 186 -36.94 2.08 -6.78
N THR A 187 -37.61 3.22 -6.60
CA THR A 187 -36.92 4.53 -6.59
C THR A 187 -35.96 4.67 -5.40
N PHE A 188 -36.32 4.17 -4.23
CA PHE A 188 -35.45 4.13 -3.06
C PHE A 188 -34.23 3.24 -3.30
N CYS A 189 -34.43 2.00 -3.77
CA CYS A 189 -33.33 1.08 -4.05
C CYS A 189 -32.36 1.66 -5.07
N ARG A 190 -32.88 2.23 -6.17
CA ARG A 190 -32.07 2.88 -7.21
C ARG A 190 -31.28 4.06 -6.65
N PHE A 191 -31.92 4.89 -5.80
CA PHE A 191 -31.22 5.98 -5.13
C PHE A 191 -30.07 5.47 -4.25
N ILE A 192 -30.28 4.41 -3.46
CA ILE A 192 -29.22 3.80 -2.65
C ILE A 192 -28.08 3.30 -3.53
N PHE A 193 -28.36 2.59 -4.63
CA PHE A 193 -27.31 2.07 -5.52
C PHE A 193 -26.48 3.19 -6.19
N GLN A 194 -27.14 4.29 -6.56
CA GLN A 194 -26.51 5.40 -7.28
C GLN A 194 -25.77 6.36 -6.33
N GLU A 195 -26.44 6.78 -5.25
CA GLU A 195 -26.00 7.88 -4.39
C GLU A 195 -25.25 7.44 -3.14
N SER A 196 -25.38 6.17 -2.71
CA SER A 196 -24.54 5.65 -1.62
C SER A 196 -23.09 5.56 -2.07
N ARG A 197 -22.25 6.25 -1.30
CA ARG A 197 -20.82 6.33 -1.55
C ARG A 197 -20.12 5.12 -0.98
N THR A 198 -18.93 4.82 -1.51
CA THR A 198 -18.02 3.89 -0.87
C THR A 198 -17.62 4.47 0.49
N LYS A 199 -17.59 3.63 1.54
CA LYS A 199 -17.23 4.08 2.88
C LYS A 199 -15.76 4.48 2.91
N THR A 200 -15.49 5.68 3.42
CA THR A 200 -14.15 6.21 3.64
C THR A 200 -13.87 6.39 5.14
N VAL A 201 -12.59 6.45 5.48
CA VAL A 201 -12.09 6.87 6.80
C VAL A 201 -11.33 8.19 6.73
N ILE A 202 -10.89 8.69 7.89
CA ILE A 202 -10.05 9.90 7.99
C ILE A 202 -8.87 9.78 7.02
N GLY A 203 -8.74 10.78 6.15
CA GLY A 203 -7.74 10.81 5.06
C GLY A 203 -8.30 10.46 3.69
N GLY A 204 -9.59 10.14 3.57
CA GLY A 204 -10.26 9.82 2.31
C GLY A 204 -10.04 8.37 1.85
N HIS A 205 -9.38 7.54 2.65
CA HIS A 205 -9.06 6.16 2.29
C HIS A 205 -10.33 5.31 2.24
N THR A 206 -10.50 4.60 1.12
CA THR A 206 -11.63 3.70 0.89
C THR A 206 -11.49 2.41 1.68
N LEU A 207 -12.56 1.96 2.35
CA LEU A 207 -12.55 0.73 3.12
C LEU A 207 -12.68 -0.52 2.24
N THR A 208 -11.84 -1.52 2.53
CA THR A 208 -12.05 -2.90 2.11
C THR A 208 -12.83 -3.69 3.17
N GLY A 209 -13.21 -4.93 2.84
CA GLY A 209 -13.87 -5.82 3.82
C GLY A 209 -12.99 -6.14 5.03
N GLU A 210 -11.68 -6.35 4.83
CA GLU A 210 -10.73 -6.59 5.92
C GLU A 210 -10.64 -5.38 6.87
N MET A 211 -10.50 -4.19 6.28
CA MET A 211 -10.46 -2.92 7.02
C MET A 211 -11.75 -2.67 7.81
N LEU A 212 -12.92 -2.96 7.23
CA LEU A 212 -14.20 -2.85 7.94
C LEU A 212 -14.26 -3.81 9.13
N GLY A 213 -13.75 -5.04 8.99
CA GLY A 213 -13.63 -5.99 10.10
C GLY A 213 -12.77 -5.45 11.24
N HIS A 214 -11.63 -4.82 10.92
CA HIS A 214 -10.78 -4.17 11.92
C HIS A 214 -11.49 -3.02 12.64
N LEU A 215 -12.27 -2.20 11.93
CA LEU A 215 -13.08 -1.13 12.54
C LEU A 215 -14.13 -1.69 13.50
N VAL A 216 -14.90 -2.68 13.07
CA VAL A 216 -15.95 -3.30 13.89
C VAL A 216 -15.33 -3.82 15.19
N ASN A 217 -14.25 -4.60 15.09
CA ASN A 217 -13.55 -5.12 16.26
C ASN A 217 -13.05 -3.99 17.17
N THR A 218 -12.40 -2.97 16.60
CA THR A 218 -11.87 -1.85 17.37
C THR A 218 -12.97 -1.09 18.12
N TYR A 219 -14.08 -0.78 17.46
CA TYR A 219 -15.17 -0.03 18.06
C TYR A 219 -15.90 -0.85 19.12
N VAL A 220 -16.26 -2.10 18.81
CA VAL A 220 -16.97 -2.98 19.74
C VAL A 220 -16.12 -3.28 20.98
N GLU A 221 -14.82 -3.55 20.84
CA GLU A 221 -13.94 -3.73 21.99
C GLU A 221 -13.80 -2.47 22.84
N THR A 222 -13.75 -1.30 22.21
CA THR A 222 -13.66 -0.02 22.92
C THR A 222 -14.91 0.20 23.77
N VAL A 223 -16.09 -0.02 23.18
CA VAL A 223 -17.38 0.07 23.87
C VAL A 223 -17.48 -0.96 25.00
N ALA A 224 -17.09 -2.21 24.75
CA ALA A 224 -17.12 -3.27 25.75
C ALA A 224 -16.21 -2.98 26.96
N LYS A 225 -15.13 -2.21 26.77
CA LYS A 225 -14.24 -1.72 27.84
C LYS A 225 -14.77 -0.47 28.55
N GLY A 226 -15.96 0.03 28.17
CA GLY A 226 -16.58 1.24 28.74
C GLY A 226 -15.99 2.55 28.22
N ASN A 227 -15.21 2.51 27.14
CA ASN A 227 -14.58 3.68 26.54
C ASN A 227 -15.38 4.19 25.33
N VAL A 228 -15.15 5.45 24.97
CA VAL A 228 -15.77 6.08 23.80
C VAL A 228 -14.93 5.81 22.54
N PRO A 229 -15.52 5.26 21.46
CA PRO A 229 -14.86 5.12 20.16
C PRO A 229 -14.24 6.43 19.65
N CYS A 230 -12.97 6.37 19.26
CA CYS A 230 -12.27 7.49 18.63
C CYS A 230 -11.94 7.15 17.18
N LEU A 231 -12.42 7.97 16.24
CA LEU A 231 -12.21 7.78 14.80
C LEU A 231 -10.72 7.75 14.44
N GLU A 232 -9.96 8.75 14.90
CA GLU A 232 -8.52 8.87 14.61
C GLU A 232 -7.73 7.66 15.10
N ASN A 233 -7.97 7.24 16.35
CA ASN A 233 -7.27 6.09 16.94
C ASN A 233 -7.60 4.79 16.21
N ALA A 234 -8.87 4.60 15.81
CA ALA A 234 -9.26 3.41 15.07
C ALA A 234 -8.57 3.33 13.70
N VAL A 235 -8.45 4.46 13.01
CA VAL A 235 -7.72 4.54 11.73
C VAL A 235 -6.23 4.27 11.91
N LEU A 236 -5.60 4.83 12.96
CA LEU A 236 -4.17 4.59 13.24
C LEU A 236 -3.89 3.12 13.60
N ALA A 237 -4.74 2.51 14.42
CA ALA A 237 -4.62 1.10 14.79
C ALA A 237 -4.78 0.18 13.56
N MET A 238 -5.78 0.46 12.72
CA MET A 238 -6.00 -0.27 11.47
C MET A 238 -4.83 -0.10 10.49
N ALA A 239 -4.35 1.13 10.28
CA ALA A 239 -3.22 1.41 9.39
C ALA A 239 -1.99 0.59 9.79
N LYS A 240 -1.71 0.48 11.10
CA LYS A 240 -0.61 -0.35 11.59
C LYS A 240 -0.75 -1.83 11.21
N ILE A 241 -1.95 -2.39 11.34
CA ILE A 241 -2.22 -3.80 11.02
C ILE A 241 -2.12 -4.03 9.50
N GLU A 242 -2.78 -3.20 8.71
CA GLU A 242 -2.81 -3.33 7.25
C GLU A 242 -1.45 -3.05 6.61
N ASN A 243 -0.69 -2.08 7.11
CA ASN A 243 0.64 -1.79 6.59
C ASN A 243 1.63 -2.92 6.92
N GLN A 244 1.52 -3.56 8.09
CA GLN A 244 2.32 -4.75 8.39
C GLN A 244 1.95 -5.92 7.47
N ALA A 245 0.65 -6.17 7.26
CA ALA A 245 0.20 -7.19 6.34
C ALA A 245 0.62 -6.89 4.89
N ALA A 246 0.68 -5.62 4.49
CA ALA A 246 1.20 -5.18 3.20
C ALA A 246 2.71 -5.47 3.05
N VAL A 247 3.51 -5.32 4.11
CA VAL A 247 4.92 -5.74 4.12
C VAL A 247 5.03 -7.24 3.90
N ASP A 248 4.25 -8.03 4.64
CA ASP A 248 4.30 -9.48 4.58
C ASP A 248 3.85 -10.00 3.19
N GLU A 249 2.78 -9.42 2.63
CA GLU A 249 2.29 -9.73 1.29
C GLU A 249 3.31 -9.35 0.21
N GLY A 250 3.86 -8.13 0.28
CA GLY A 250 4.90 -7.69 -0.65
C GLY A 250 6.13 -8.61 -0.62
N LEU A 251 6.59 -8.99 0.57
CA LEU A 251 7.70 -9.92 0.73
C LEU A 251 7.38 -11.31 0.16
N ALA A 252 6.17 -11.82 0.40
CA ALA A 252 5.74 -13.11 -0.15
C ALA A 252 5.71 -13.10 -1.69
N VAL A 253 5.22 -12.01 -2.30
CA VAL A 253 5.25 -11.81 -3.75
C VAL A 253 6.68 -11.81 -4.28
N TYR A 254 7.59 -11.08 -3.62
CA TYR A 254 9.00 -11.07 -3.97
C TYR A 254 9.63 -12.47 -3.92
N GLN A 255 9.43 -13.18 -2.80
CA GLN A 255 9.98 -14.52 -2.58
C GLN A 255 9.51 -15.49 -3.65
N LYS A 256 8.20 -15.51 -3.94
CA LYS A 256 7.61 -16.36 -4.99
C LYS A 256 8.18 -16.06 -6.38
N GLY A 257 8.40 -14.78 -6.70
CA GLY A 257 9.06 -14.38 -7.95
C GLY A 257 10.48 -14.94 -8.07
N MET A 258 11.24 -14.87 -6.98
CA MET A 258 12.63 -15.31 -6.94
C MET A 258 12.83 -16.83 -6.79
N GLU A 259 11.84 -17.57 -6.28
CA GLU A 259 11.89 -19.04 -6.20
C GLU A 259 12.12 -19.70 -7.57
N ASN A 260 11.47 -19.19 -8.61
CA ASN A 260 11.64 -19.69 -9.98
C ASN A 260 13.06 -19.48 -10.49
N VAL A 261 13.70 -18.36 -10.12
CA VAL A 261 15.09 -18.05 -10.50
C VAL A 261 16.06 -18.95 -9.73
N LYS A 262 15.80 -19.15 -8.44
CA LYS A 262 16.62 -20.00 -7.58
C LYS A 262 16.70 -21.44 -8.08
N ALA A 263 15.62 -21.95 -8.69
CA ALA A 263 15.61 -23.28 -9.31
C ALA A 263 16.58 -23.41 -10.51
N LEU A 264 17.00 -22.28 -11.11
CA LEU A 264 17.88 -22.24 -12.27
C LEU A 264 19.36 -22.02 -11.91
N PHE A 265 19.70 -21.91 -10.63
CA PHE A 265 21.07 -21.62 -10.23
C PHE A 265 22.08 -22.70 -10.69
N PRO A 266 23.29 -22.30 -11.15
CA PRO A 266 23.77 -20.93 -11.24
C PRO A 266 23.31 -20.20 -12.52
N VAL A 267 22.97 -18.91 -12.37
CA VAL A 267 22.61 -17.99 -13.46
C VAL A 267 23.58 -16.82 -13.56
N ASP A 268 23.64 -16.17 -14.72
CA ASP A 268 24.43 -14.96 -14.91
C ASP A 268 23.82 -13.75 -14.18
N ILE A 269 24.61 -12.68 -14.06
CA ILE A 269 24.21 -11.49 -13.32
C ILE A 269 23.04 -10.73 -13.96
N ASN A 270 22.94 -10.71 -15.29
CA ASN A 270 21.87 -9.98 -15.98
C ASN A 270 20.54 -10.69 -15.76
N GLN A 271 20.51 -12.02 -15.89
CA GLN A 271 19.31 -12.81 -15.62
C GLN A 271 18.86 -12.66 -14.16
N LEU A 272 19.79 -12.71 -13.19
CA LEU A 272 19.46 -12.49 -11.78
C LEU A 272 18.90 -11.08 -11.55
N SER A 273 19.52 -10.08 -12.17
CA SER A 273 19.17 -8.67 -12.06
C SER A 273 17.78 -8.34 -12.59
N GLU A 274 17.43 -8.85 -13.78
CA GLU A 274 16.13 -8.59 -14.40
C GLU A 274 14.97 -9.18 -13.59
N ASN A 275 15.13 -10.41 -13.09
CA ASN A 275 14.12 -11.05 -12.27
C ASN A 275 13.98 -10.39 -10.90
N GLN A 276 15.08 -9.92 -10.31
CA GLN A 276 15.06 -9.15 -9.06
C GLN A 276 14.25 -7.86 -9.24
N LEU A 277 14.55 -7.05 -10.26
CA LEU A 277 13.86 -5.79 -10.51
C LEU A 277 12.37 -5.98 -10.81
N CYS A 278 12.01 -7.07 -11.52
CA CYS A 278 10.63 -7.43 -11.78
C CYS A 278 9.88 -7.81 -10.48
N SER A 279 10.48 -8.71 -9.69
CA SER A 279 9.88 -9.19 -8.44
C SER A 279 9.77 -8.07 -7.39
N GLU A 280 10.76 -7.17 -7.33
CA GLU A 280 10.72 -5.97 -6.49
C GLU A 280 9.59 -5.03 -6.88
N ALA A 281 9.38 -4.81 -8.19
CA ALA A 281 8.29 -3.97 -8.66
C ALA A 281 6.91 -4.57 -8.31
N GLN A 282 6.74 -5.88 -8.47
CA GLN A 282 5.51 -6.58 -8.08
C GLN A 282 5.25 -6.51 -6.57
N ALA A 283 6.29 -6.71 -5.77
CA ALA A 283 6.21 -6.59 -4.31
C ALA A 283 5.79 -5.19 -3.86
N ARG A 284 6.39 -4.15 -4.45
CA ARG A 284 6.00 -2.76 -4.16
C ARG A 284 4.58 -2.47 -4.61
N GLN A 285 4.16 -2.95 -5.79
CA GLN A 285 2.79 -2.76 -6.26
C GLN A 285 1.77 -3.40 -5.32
N ALA A 286 2.03 -4.62 -4.84
CA ALA A 286 1.19 -5.30 -3.85
C ALA A 286 1.12 -4.49 -2.55
N PHE A 287 2.28 -4.03 -2.04
CA PHE A 287 2.35 -3.17 -0.87
C PHE A 287 1.56 -1.88 -1.04
N MET A 288 1.76 -1.16 -2.15
CA MET A 288 1.13 0.15 -2.39
C MET A 288 -0.39 0.04 -2.50
N LYS A 289 -0.89 -1.07 -3.04
CA LYS A 289 -2.33 -1.35 -3.17
C LYS A 289 -3.01 -1.58 -1.81
N ARG A 290 -2.31 -2.17 -0.84
CA ARG A 290 -2.86 -2.52 0.48
C ARG A 290 -2.58 -1.47 1.56
N SER A 291 -1.39 -0.89 1.54
CA SER A 291 -0.95 0.08 2.54
C SER A 291 -1.74 1.38 2.47
N PHE A 292 -1.91 2.05 3.60
CA PHE A 292 -2.45 3.40 3.68
C PHE A 292 -1.93 4.09 4.96
N LYS A 293 -1.88 5.43 4.95
CA LYS A 293 -1.44 6.23 6.12
C LYS A 293 -0.08 5.80 6.70
N ASP A 294 0.88 5.44 5.84
CA ASP A 294 2.29 5.22 6.24
C ASP A 294 3.04 6.57 6.26
N GLU A 295 2.64 7.46 7.17
CA GLU A 295 3.05 8.89 7.17
C GLU A 295 4.58 9.10 7.22
N ASN A 296 5.31 8.17 7.85
CA ASN A 296 6.77 8.22 8.00
C ASN A 296 7.49 7.29 7.01
N GLY A 297 6.77 6.54 6.17
CA GLY A 297 7.33 5.52 5.28
C GLY A 297 8.01 4.36 6.03
N GLU A 298 7.61 4.08 7.28
CA GLU A 298 8.26 3.09 8.14
C GLU A 298 8.05 1.67 7.62
N PHE A 299 6.83 1.36 7.19
CA PHE A 299 6.47 0.02 6.70
C PHE A 299 7.06 -0.22 5.32
N LEU A 300 7.00 0.80 4.48
CA LEU A 300 7.60 0.72 3.17
C LEU A 300 9.13 0.54 3.24
N LYS A 301 9.80 1.20 4.19
CA LYS A 301 11.22 0.94 4.52
C LYS A 301 11.44 -0.49 5.02
N ALA A 302 10.56 -0.99 5.89
CA ALA A 302 10.64 -2.36 6.38
C ALA A 302 10.54 -3.41 5.25
N LEU A 303 9.67 -3.17 4.25
CA LEU A 303 9.60 -4.01 3.05
C LEU A 303 10.92 -3.98 2.27
N ALA A 304 11.48 -2.80 2.03
CA ALA A 304 12.75 -2.65 1.31
C ALA A 304 13.91 -3.37 2.04
N GLU A 305 13.97 -3.26 3.37
CA GLU A 305 14.96 -3.97 4.19
C GLU A 305 14.76 -5.50 4.14
N ALA A 306 13.51 -5.97 4.24
CA ALA A 306 13.19 -7.40 4.16
C ALA A 306 13.58 -8.00 2.79
N ILE A 307 13.27 -7.28 1.70
CA ILE A 307 13.68 -7.67 0.35
C ILE A 307 15.21 -7.65 0.23
N GLY A 308 15.88 -6.59 0.70
CA GLY A 308 17.33 -6.48 0.66
C GLY A 308 18.03 -7.65 1.37
N ASN A 309 17.54 -8.02 2.56
CA ASN A 309 18.05 -9.16 3.31
C ASN A 309 17.86 -10.49 2.57
N HIS A 310 16.69 -10.71 1.98
CA HIS A 310 16.43 -11.91 1.19
C HIS A 310 17.33 -11.97 -0.06
N ASN A 311 17.53 -10.83 -0.71
CA ASN A 311 18.34 -10.71 -1.91
C ASN A 311 19.82 -11.05 -1.65
N VAL A 312 20.40 -10.56 -0.55
CA VAL A 312 21.78 -10.92 -0.15
C VAL A 312 21.96 -12.43 -0.04
N ASN A 313 20.96 -13.14 0.51
CA ASN A 313 20.99 -14.59 0.62
C ASN A 313 20.90 -15.29 -0.76
N LEU A 314 20.04 -14.81 -1.65
CA LEU A 314 19.93 -15.34 -3.03
C LEU A 314 21.23 -15.16 -3.83
N PHE A 315 21.85 -13.98 -3.73
CA PHE A 315 23.15 -13.70 -4.36
C PHE A 315 24.23 -14.66 -3.87
N LYS A 316 24.28 -14.91 -2.56
CA LYS A 316 25.21 -15.88 -1.97
C LYS A 316 24.96 -17.28 -2.53
N GLN A 317 23.72 -17.75 -2.54
CA GLN A 317 23.37 -19.07 -3.08
C GLN A 317 23.73 -19.21 -4.57
N ASN A 318 23.53 -18.17 -5.38
CA ASN A 318 23.93 -18.19 -6.79
C ASN A 318 25.46 -18.26 -6.95
N LYS A 319 26.21 -17.51 -6.13
CA LYS A 319 27.69 -17.57 -6.09
C LYS A 319 28.19 -18.96 -5.69
N ASP A 320 27.63 -19.54 -4.63
CA ASP A 320 28.01 -20.87 -4.15
C ASP A 320 27.71 -21.96 -5.20
N ALA A 321 26.55 -21.86 -5.88
CA ALA A 321 26.19 -22.76 -6.97
C ALA A 321 27.14 -22.62 -8.18
N SER A 322 27.53 -21.39 -8.51
CA SER A 322 28.48 -21.09 -9.59
C SER A 322 29.85 -21.69 -9.29
N GLU A 323 30.36 -21.46 -8.08
CA GLU A 323 31.63 -22.02 -7.63
C GLU A 323 31.62 -23.55 -7.69
N LYS A 324 30.58 -24.18 -7.13
CA LYS A 324 30.45 -25.64 -7.11
C LYS A 324 30.46 -26.23 -8.52
N LYS A 325 29.70 -25.63 -9.45
CA LYS A 325 29.65 -26.07 -10.85
C LYS A 325 30.99 -25.91 -11.54
N CYS A 326 31.65 -24.75 -11.36
CA CYS A 326 32.93 -24.46 -11.99
C CYS A 326 34.05 -25.38 -11.49
N LYS A 327 34.13 -25.63 -10.17
CA LYS A 327 35.10 -26.56 -9.58
C LYS A 327 34.91 -27.98 -10.09
N ALA A 328 33.68 -28.49 -10.07
CA ALA A 328 33.38 -29.84 -10.58
C ALA A 328 33.71 -29.97 -12.08
N LEU A 329 33.46 -28.93 -12.87
CA LEU A 329 33.80 -28.92 -14.29
C LEU A 329 35.32 -28.96 -14.49
N LEU A 330 36.09 -28.13 -13.77
CA LEU A 330 37.55 -28.11 -13.87
C LEU A 330 38.19 -29.42 -13.39
N GLU A 331 37.70 -30.00 -12.30
CA GLU A 331 38.14 -31.32 -11.82
C GLU A 331 37.94 -32.41 -12.89
N ASN A 332 36.78 -32.41 -13.56
CA ASN A 332 36.50 -33.37 -14.63
C ASN A 332 37.38 -33.16 -15.86
N LEU A 333 37.58 -31.89 -16.27
CA LEU A 333 38.41 -31.54 -17.42
C LEU A 333 39.89 -31.80 -17.16
N SER A 334 40.38 -31.60 -15.93
CA SER A 334 41.78 -31.79 -15.56
C SER A 334 42.16 -33.23 -15.24
N ALA A 335 41.20 -34.10 -14.93
CA ALA A 335 41.47 -35.49 -14.51
C ALA A 335 42.40 -36.27 -15.47
N PRO A 336 42.27 -36.20 -16.81
CA PRO A 336 43.21 -36.88 -17.71
C PRO A 336 44.64 -36.33 -17.63
N MET A 337 44.76 -35.02 -17.46
CA MET A 337 46.06 -34.33 -17.33
C MET A 337 46.71 -34.66 -15.98
N ASP A 338 45.93 -34.70 -14.90
CA ASP A 338 46.39 -35.09 -13.55
C ASP A 338 46.86 -36.55 -13.52
N GLN A 339 46.17 -37.43 -14.23
CA GLN A 339 46.59 -38.83 -14.39
C GLN A 339 47.88 -38.92 -15.22
N GLY A 340 47.97 -38.19 -16.34
CA GLY A 340 49.17 -38.12 -17.15
C GLY A 340 50.39 -37.62 -16.36
N MET A 341 50.19 -36.69 -15.43
CA MET A 341 51.23 -36.23 -14.50
C MET A 341 51.74 -37.35 -13.58
N LYS A 342 50.83 -38.13 -12.98
CA LYS A 342 51.21 -39.27 -12.11
C LYS A 342 51.95 -40.37 -12.86
N GLU A 343 51.61 -40.58 -14.12
CA GLU A 343 52.23 -41.58 -14.99
C GLU A 343 53.55 -41.11 -15.62
N GLY A 344 53.94 -39.85 -15.40
CA GLY A 344 55.18 -39.29 -15.94
C GLY A 344 55.10 -38.94 -17.43
N THR A 345 53.89 -38.77 -17.98
CA THR A 345 53.65 -38.46 -19.41
C THR A 345 54.39 -37.19 -19.86
N TYR A 346 54.54 -36.21 -18.97
CA TYR A 346 55.18 -34.93 -19.25
C TYR A 346 56.68 -34.90 -18.89
N ALA A 347 57.22 -35.99 -18.31
CA ALA A 347 58.63 -36.10 -17.91
C ALA A 347 59.53 -36.63 -19.04
N THR A 348 59.15 -36.37 -20.30
CA THR A 348 59.90 -36.75 -21.51
C THR A 348 60.38 -35.51 -22.26
N PRO A 349 61.41 -35.59 -23.12
CA PRO A 349 61.77 -34.48 -24.00
C PRO A 349 60.56 -34.01 -24.83
N GLY A 350 60.23 -32.71 -24.78
CA GLY A 350 59.05 -32.13 -25.41
C GLY A 350 57.76 -32.19 -24.58
N GLY A 351 57.83 -32.74 -23.37
CA GLY A 351 56.70 -32.91 -22.47
C GLY A 351 56.04 -31.58 -22.06
N TYR A 352 56.79 -30.48 -22.01
CA TYR A 352 56.22 -29.17 -21.70
C TYR A 352 55.27 -28.67 -22.79
N GLY A 353 55.59 -28.89 -24.08
CA GLY A 353 54.69 -28.54 -25.18
C GLY A 353 53.38 -29.32 -25.14
N LEU A 354 53.45 -30.61 -24.79
CA LEU A 354 52.27 -31.45 -24.59
C LEU A 354 51.43 -30.95 -23.40
N TYR A 355 52.08 -30.57 -22.29
CA TYR A 355 51.42 -30.01 -21.11
C TYR A 355 50.65 -28.73 -21.46
N CYS A 356 51.29 -27.77 -22.15
CA CYS A 356 50.64 -26.54 -22.59
C CYS A 356 49.42 -26.81 -23.49
N ASN A 357 49.51 -27.76 -24.43
CA ASN A 357 48.38 -28.11 -25.29
C ASN A 357 47.20 -28.67 -24.50
N HIS A 358 47.45 -29.56 -23.53
CA HIS A 358 46.39 -30.12 -22.67
C HIS A 358 45.78 -29.03 -21.78
N HIS A 359 46.62 -28.19 -21.20
CA HIS A 359 46.21 -27.04 -20.40
C HIS A 359 45.29 -26.08 -21.18
N ASP A 360 45.72 -25.67 -22.38
CA ASP A 360 44.96 -24.73 -23.22
C ASP A 360 43.63 -25.34 -23.69
N ASN A 361 43.61 -26.65 -23.93
CA ASN A 361 42.39 -27.39 -24.26
C ASN A 361 41.41 -27.40 -23.07
N ILE A 362 41.88 -27.60 -21.84
CA ILE A 362 41.05 -27.52 -20.62
C ILE A 362 40.43 -26.12 -20.52
N VAL A 363 41.23 -25.06 -20.68
CA VAL A 363 40.74 -23.67 -20.61
C VAL A 363 39.70 -23.41 -21.70
N ALA A 364 39.95 -23.87 -22.93
CA ALA A 364 39.02 -23.70 -24.05
C ALA A 364 37.69 -24.43 -23.81
N GLN A 365 37.73 -25.69 -23.36
CA GLN A 365 36.54 -26.49 -23.05
C GLN A 365 35.76 -25.89 -21.88
N TYR A 366 36.45 -25.45 -20.82
CA TYR A 366 35.85 -24.77 -19.69
C TYR A 366 35.10 -23.50 -20.13
N ARG A 367 35.74 -22.65 -20.96
CA ARG A 367 35.11 -21.42 -21.45
C ARG A 367 33.92 -21.69 -22.37
N ALA A 368 33.95 -22.76 -23.16
CA ALA A 368 32.86 -23.17 -24.04
C ALA A 368 31.60 -23.66 -23.29
N GLU A 369 31.73 -24.18 -22.08
CA GLU A 369 30.60 -24.70 -21.31
C GLU A 369 29.62 -23.58 -20.89
N PRO A 370 28.31 -23.66 -21.18
CA PRO A 370 27.36 -22.62 -20.81
C PRO A 370 26.96 -22.65 -19.31
N ASN A 371 26.30 -21.58 -18.87
CA ASN A 371 25.62 -21.50 -17.57
C ASN A 371 26.54 -21.77 -16.36
N LYS A 372 27.75 -21.19 -16.36
CA LYS A 372 28.71 -21.32 -15.25
C LYS A 372 28.41 -20.39 -14.07
N GLY A 373 27.63 -19.33 -14.30
CA GLY A 373 27.22 -18.36 -13.29
C GLY A 373 28.15 -17.16 -13.21
N VAL A 374 28.33 -16.63 -12.00
CA VAL A 374 28.96 -15.32 -11.70
C VAL A 374 30.38 -15.42 -11.12
N ARG A 375 30.94 -16.63 -10.98
CA ARG A 375 32.32 -16.86 -10.49
C ARG A 375 33.14 -17.70 -11.48
N ALA A 376 32.81 -17.65 -12.77
CA ALA A 376 33.43 -18.53 -13.75
C ALA A 376 34.91 -18.20 -13.97
N GLU A 377 35.25 -16.93 -14.11
CA GLU A 377 36.63 -16.50 -14.36
C GLU A 377 37.45 -16.47 -13.06
N GLU A 378 36.81 -16.15 -11.92
CA GLU A 378 37.43 -16.22 -10.60
C GLU A 378 37.87 -17.64 -10.23
N VAL A 379 37.00 -18.64 -10.41
CA VAL A 379 37.36 -20.04 -10.12
C VAL A 379 38.40 -20.58 -11.10
N LEU A 380 38.35 -20.16 -12.36
CA LEU A 380 39.39 -20.51 -13.33
C LEU A 380 40.75 -19.93 -12.93
N GLU A 381 40.79 -18.67 -12.48
CA GLU A 381 42.01 -18.02 -11.98
C GLU A 381 42.61 -18.79 -10.79
N GLU A 382 41.79 -19.15 -9.80
CA GLU A 382 42.21 -19.96 -8.65
C GLU A 382 42.82 -21.31 -9.08
N PHE A 383 42.17 -21.99 -10.03
CA PHE A 383 42.63 -23.26 -10.57
C PHE A 383 43.97 -23.12 -11.31
N LEU A 384 44.10 -22.11 -12.20
CA LEU A 384 45.34 -21.88 -12.95
C LEU A 384 46.52 -21.54 -12.05
N LYS A 385 46.29 -20.70 -11.01
CA LYS A 385 47.30 -20.41 -9.99
C LYS A 385 47.75 -21.68 -9.26
N GLY A 386 46.82 -22.59 -8.95
CA GLY A 386 47.12 -23.90 -8.37
C GLY A 386 48.03 -24.78 -9.25
N LYS A 387 47.94 -24.64 -10.58
CA LYS A 387 48.74 -25.40 -11.56
C LYS A 387 50.08 -24.77 -11.94
N SER A 388 50.38 -23.55 -11.47
CA SER A 388 51.59 -22.81 -11.87
C SER A 388 52.89 -23.48 -11.39
N ALA A 389 52.91 -24.06 -10.18
CA ALA A 389 54.09 -24.77 -9.66
C ALA A 389 54.39 -26.07 -10.44
N GLU A 390 53.34 -26.81 -10.81
CA GLU A 390 53.44 -28.02 -11.64
C GLU A 390 54.02 -27.66 -13.02
N SER A 391 53.44 -26.66 -13.66
CA SER A 391 53.86 -26.16 -14.96
C SER A 391 55.32 -25.73 -15.00
N ASN A 392 55.75 -24.93 -14.01
CA ASN A 392 57.15 -24.49 -13.89
C ASN A 392 58.11 -25.66 -13.70
N SER A 393 57.72 -26.68 -12.94
CA SER A 393 58.56 -27.87 -12.72
C SER A 393 58.79 -28.65 -14.02
N ILE A 394 57.76 -28.80 -14.84
CA ILE A 394 57.84 -29.48 -16.14
C ILE A 394 58.70 -28.67 -17.12
N LEU A 395 58.52 -27.34 -17.14
CA LEU A 395 59.32 -26.43 -17.97
C LEU A 395 60.83 -26.58 -17.71
N GLN A 396 61.21 -26.64 -16.44
CA GLN A 396 62.61 -26.77 -16.04
C GLN A 396 63.19 -28.15 -16.38
N ALA A 397 62.37 -29.20 -16.26
CA ALA A 397 62.76 -30.59 -16.54
C ALA A 397 62.88 -30.93 -18.03
N ASP A 398 62.25 -30.15 -18.92
CA ASP A 398 62.26 -30.43 -20.36
C ASP A 398 63.63 -30.13 -20.99
N LYS A 399 64.26 -31.18 -21.55
CA LYS A 399 65.59 -31.13 -22.17
C LYS A 399 65.54 -30.76 -23.66
N GLN A 400 64.36 -30.71 -24.28
CA GLN A 400 64.22 -30.31 -25.68
C GLN A 400 64.26 -28.78 -25.84
N LEU A 401 63.97 -28.04 -24.77
CA LEU A 401 63.98 -26.58 -24.75
C LEU A 401 65.35 -26.05 -24.33
N THR A 402 65.85 -25.06 -25.07
CA THR A 402 67.00 -24.25 -24.66
C THR A 402 66.61 -23.31 -23.52
N GLU A 403 67.59 -22.83 -22.75
CA GLU A 403 67.32 -21.87 -21.66
C GLU A 403 66.61 -20.61 -22.15
N LYS A 404 66.97 -20.10 -23.34
CA LYS A 404 66.26 -18.96 -23.96
C LYS A 404 64.80 -19.28 -24.27
N GLU A 405 64.49 -20.48 -24.75
CA GLU A 405 63.11 -20.89 -25.01
C GLU A 405 62.32 -21.06 -23.70
N LYS A 406 62.95 -21.57 -22.64
CA LYS A 406 62.34 -21.66 -21.30
C LYS A 406 61.99 -20.28 -20.75
N GLU A 407 62.89 -19.30 -20.88
CA GLU A 407 62.62 -17.90 -20.49
C GLU A 407 61.43 -17.31 -21.27
N ILE A 408 61.35 -17.55 -22.59
CA ILE A 408 60.23 -17.10 -23.42
C ILE A 408 58.92 -17.74 -22.95
N GLN A 409 58.91 -19.04 -22.67
CA GLN A 409 57.71 -19.75 -22.22
C GLN A 409 57.25 -19.30 -20.83
N ALA A 410 58.18 -19.09 -19.89
CA ALA A 410 57.87 -18.51 -18.59
C ALA A 410 57.27 -17.09 -18.72
N GLY A 411 57.79 -16.29 -19.65
CA GLY A 411 57.25 -14.96 -19.97
C GLY A 411 55.83 -15.00 -20.55
N LYS A 412 55.51 -16.00 -21.39
CA LYS A 412 54.16 -16.23 -21.91
C LYS A 412 53.19 -16.66 -20.81
N MET A 413 53.57 -17.60 -19.94
CA MET A 413 52.75 -18.02 -18.81
C MET A 413 52.41 -16.89 -17.87
N LYS A 414 53.40 -16.08 -17.50
CA LYS A 414 53.18 -14.90 -16.67
C LYS A 414 52.22 -13.89 -17.32
N THR A 415 52.25 -13.78 -18.65
CA THR A 415 51.34 -12.92 -19.40
C THR A 415 49.91 -13.48 -19.35
N ALA A 416 49.74 -14.79 -19.57
CA ALA A 416 48.45 -15.48 -19.50
C ALA A 416 47.83 -15.44 -18.09
N GLU A 417 48.63 -15.59 -17.02
CA GLU A 417 48.18 -15.44 -15.63
C GLU A 417 47.62 -14.04 -15.37
N LEU A 418 48.30 -12.99 -15.85
CA LEU A 418 47.83 -11.60 -15.74
C LEU A 418 46.55 -11.34 -16.55
N GLU A 419 46.44 -11.95 -17.75
CA GLU A 419 45.22 -11.87 -18.55
C GLU A 419 44.03 -12.56 -17.86
N GLN A 420 44.26 -13.70 -17.20
CA GLN A 420 43.22 -14.40 -16.44
C GLN A 420 42.81 -13.62 -15.19
N GLU A 421 43.76 -13.06 -14.43
CA GLU A 421 43.46 -12.19 -13.28
C GLU A 421 42.64 -10.96 -13.71
N ALA A 422 42.97 -10.38 -14.87
CA ALA A 422 42.18 -9.29 -15.46
C ALA A 422 40.77 -9.75 -15.86
N ALA A 423 40.59 -10.97 -16.35
CA ALA A 423 39.28 -11.53 -16.71
C ALA A 423 38.41 -11.76 -15.46
N ALA A 424 38.96 -12.38 -14.41
CA ALA A 424 38.30 -12.57 -13.12
C ALA A 424 37.90 -11.24 -12.47
N PHE A 425 38.80 -10.26 -12.47
CA PHE A 425 38.51 -8.92 -11.99
C PHE A 425 37.36 -8.26 -12.78
N LYS A 426 37.36 -8.41 -14.12
CA LYS A 426 36.29 -7.86 -14.98
C LYS A 426 34.94 -8.51 -14.71
N GLU A 427 34.88 -9.81 -14.43
CA GLU A 427 33.67 -10.52 -14.01
C GLU A 427 33.13 -9.94 -12.68
N GLN A 428 33.99 -9.82 -11.67
CA GLN A 428 33.63 -9.24 -10.37
C GLN A 428 33.15 -7.79 -10.49
N GLN A 429 33.83 -7.00 -11.34
CA GLN A 429 33.43 -5.63 -11.63
C GLN A 429 32.06 -5.56 -12.28
N ALA A 430 31.77 -6.41 -13.27
CA ALA A 430 30.47 -6.45 -13.93
C ALA A 430 29.34 -6.84 -12.95
N VAL A 431 29.61 -7.79 -12.05
CA VAL A 431 28.67 -8.19 -10.98
C VAL A 431 28.36 -7.03 -10.04
N MET A 432 29.40 -6.31 -9.61
CA MET A 432 29.25 -5.14 -8.75
C MET A 432 28.49 -4.03 -9.49
N GLU A 433 28.90 -3.62 -10.68
CA GLU A 433 28.25 -2.58 -11.48
C GLU A 433 26.76 -2.85 -11.69
N ARG A 434 26.39 -4.10 -11.99
CA ARG A 434 24.99 -4.47 -12.18
C ARG A 434 24.18 -4.42 -10.89
N THR A 435 24.76 -4.80 -9.76
CA THR A 435 24.11 -4.71 -8.43
C THR A 435 23.82 -3.25 -8.06
N ILE A 436 24.76 -2.36 -8.37
CA ILE A 436 24.64 -0.92 -8.13
C ILE A 436 23.53 -0.32 -8.97
N GLU A 437 23.54 -0.64 -10.26
CA GLU A 437 22.53 -0.16 -11.20
C GLU A 437 21.12 -0.63 -10.81
N ASN A 438 20.98 -1.89 -10.37
CA ASN A 438 19.73 -2.39 -9.83
C ASN A 438 19.24 -1.57 -8.64
N ASN A 439 20.11 -1.31 -7.66
CA ASN A 439 19.76 -0.51 -6.50
C ASN A 439 19.30 0.90 -6.90
N ARG A 440 20.01 1.53 -7.85
CA ARG A 440 19.64 2.85 -8.39
C ARG A 440 18.25 2.81 -9.04
N ILE A 441 18.00 1.86 -9.94
CA ILE A 441 16.71 1.70 -10.63
C ILE A 441 15.59 1.45 -9.62
N SER A 442 15.83 0.60 -8.61
CA SER A 442 14.84 0.28 -7.58
C SER A 442 14.49 1.51 -6.74
N GLN A 443 15.48 2.29 -6.31
CA GLN A 443 15.30 3.54 -5.57
C GLN A 443 14.55 4.61 -6.39
N GLU A 444 14.88 4.77 -7.68
CA GLU A 444 14.19 5.73 -8.54
C GLU A 444 12.72 5.37 -8.76
N LYS A 445 12.44 4.09 -9.02
CA LYS A 445 11.06 3.61 -9.16
C LYS A 445 10.29 3.77 -7.85
N TYR A 446 10.93 3.45 -6.74
CA TYR A 446 10.37 3.61 -5.40
C TYR A 446 9.93 5.06 -5.13
N LEU A 447 10.80 6.03 -5.39
CA LEU A 447 10.49 7.45 -5.20
C LEU A 447 9.33 7.89 -6.08
N LYS A 448 9.31 7.45 -7.35
CA LYS A 448 8.25 7.79 -8.30
C LYS A 448 6.89 7.22 -7.86
N GLU A 449 6.85 5.94 -7.49
CA GLU A 449 5.61 5.29 -7.04
C GLU A 449 5.07 5.93 -5.74
N MET A 450 5.96 6.36 -4.84
CA MET A 450 5.60 7.12 -3.63
C MET A 450 5.03 8.50 -3.96
N GLU A 451 5.66 9.26 -4.86
CA GLU A 451 5.17 10.57 -5.33
C GLU A 451 3.79 10.45 -5.98
N GLU A 452 3.56 9.41 -6.81
CA GLU A 452 2.28 9.15 -7.45
C GLU A 452 1.17 8.85 -6.42
N LYS A 453 1.46 8.00 -5.42
CA LYS A 453 0.52 7.65 -4.36
C LYS A 453 0.15 8.86 -3.49
N MET A 454 1.14 9.66 -3.06
CA MET A 454 0.90 10.87 -2.28
C MET A 454 0.01 11.87 -3.04
N GLU A 455 0.26 12.05 -4.35
CA GLU A 455 -0.56 12.94 -5.16
C GLU A 455 -1.99 12.43 -5.34
N GLU A 456 -2.19 11.12 -5.46
CA GLU A 456 -3.52 10.52 -5.49
C GLU A 456 -4.29 10.73 -4.17
N GLU A 457 -3.66 10.45 -3.03
CA GLU A 457 -4.23 10.67 -1.70
C GLU A 457 -4.56 12.15 -1.48
N ARG A 458 -3.68 13.06 -1.90
CA ARG A 458 -3.91 14.51 -1.83
C ARG A 458 -5.12 14.95 -2.66
N LYS A 459 -5.31 14.38 -3.85
CA LYS A 459 -6.49 14.67 -4.68
C LYS A 459 -7.77 14.18 -4.02
N GLN A 460 -7.75 12.97 -3.44
CA GLN A 460 -8.91 12.41 -2.75
C GLN A 460 -9.31 13.27 -1.54
N GLN A 461 -8.35 13.64 -0.69
CA GLN A 461 -8.57 14.52 0.45
C GLN A 461 -9.12 15.89 0.03
N GLN A 462 -8.58 16.48 -1.05
CA GLN A 462 -9.06 17.76 -1.56
C GLN A 462 -10.49 17.68 -2.10
N GLN A 463 -10.85 16.57 -2.74
CA GLN A 463 -12.21 16.34 -3.24
C GLN A 463 -13.21 16.18 -2.10
N GLU A 464 -12.87 15.43 -1.06
CA GLU A 464 -13.69 15.26 0.14
C GLU A 464 -13.88 16.60 0.86
N PHE A 465 -12.79 17.35 1.08
CA PHE A 465 -12.84 18.67 1.69
C PHE A 465 -13.75 19.65 0.93
N LYS A 466 -13.63 19.68 -0.42
CA LYS A 466 -14.46 20.55 -1.25
C LYS A 466 -15.95 20.22 -1.11
N ARG A 467 -16.30 18.94 -1.09
CA ARG A 467 -17.71 18.51 -0.92
C ARG A 467 -18.28 18.94 0.42
N THR A 468 -17.53 18.77 1.51
CA THR A 468 -17.94 19.21 2.85
C THR A 468 -18.15 20.73 2.89
N LEU A 469 -17.23 21.48 2.26
CA LEU A 469 -17.32 22.93 2.18
C LEU A 469 -18.54 23.41 1.38
N ASP A 470 -18.77 22.83 0.20
CA ASP A 470 -19.91 23.18 -0.66
C ASP A 470 -21.24 22.95 0.08
N ARG A 471 -21.33 21.88 0.87
CA ARG A 471 -22.53 21.60 1.67
C ARG A 471 -22.74 22.62 2.79
N ARG A 472 -21.68 22.98 3.51
CA ARG A 472 -21.73 24.01 4.57
C ARG A 472 -22.14 25.36 4.03
N MET A 473 -21.63 25.76 2.86
CA MET A 473 -22.04 26.98 2.18
C MET A 473 -23.53 26.96 1.79
N GLN A 474 -24.04 25.82 1.33
CA GLN A 474 -25.45 25.66 0.99
C GLN A 474 -26.37 25.75 2.23
N GLU A 475 -25.96 25.14 3.34
CA GLU A 475 -26.67 25.20 4.63
C GLU A 475 -26.70 26.64 5.17
N GLN A 476 -25.58 27.36 5.07
CA GLN A 476 -25.50 28.76 5.44
C GLN A 476 -26.48 29.61 4.63
N LYS A 477 -26.55 29.37 3.32
CA LYS A 477 -27.48 30.08 2.43
C LYS A 477 -28.95 29.84 2.83
N ASP A 478 -29.32 28.60 3.14
CA ASP A 478 -30.66 28.26 3.63
C ASP A 478 -31.01 28.99 4.94
N LEU A 479 -30.06 29.09 5.88
CA LEU A 479 -30.26 29.83 7.13
C LEU A 479 -30.51 31.33 6.88
N ILE A 480 -29.82 31.93 5.90
CA ILE A 480 -30.02 33.34 5.51
C ILE A 480 -31.42 33.52 4.93
N GLU A 481 -31.83 32.67 3.98
CA GLU A 481 -33.13 32.73 3.32
C GLU A 481 -34.29 32.56 4.31
N LYS A 482 -34.13 31.68 5.31
CA LYS A 482 -35.11 31.47 6.40
C LYS A 482 -35.04 32.53 7.52
N GLY A 483 -34.08 33.46 7.44
CA GLY A 483 -33.96 34.61 8.34
C GLY A 483 -33.29 34.31 9.70
N HIS A 484 -32.48 33.26 9.79
CA HIS A 484 -31.67 32.91 10.96
C HIS A 484 -30.28 33.57 10.91
N LYS A 485 -30.23 34.91 10.86
CA LYS A 485 -29.00 35.68 10.63
C LYS A 485 -27.85 35.33 11.58
N VAL A 486 -28.11 35.26 12.89
CA VAL A 486 -27.08 34.94 13.90
C VAL A 486 -26.45 33.57 13.66
N LYS A 487 -27.26 32.54 13.35
CA LYS A 487 -26.76 31.19 13.07
C LYS A 487 -25.99 31.12 11.75
N ALA A 488 -26.45 31.85 10.73
CA ALA A 488 -25.74 31.98 9.46
C ALA A 488 -24.39 32.71 9.60
N ASP A 489 -24.31 33.69 10.50
CA ASP A 489 -23.06 34.41 10.82
C ASP A 489 -22.07 33.51 11.56
N LEU A 490 -22.52 32.71 12.53
CA LEU A 490 -21.69 31.70 13.21
C LEU A 490 -21.17 30.67 12.20
N MET A 491 -22.05 30.13 11.35
CA MET A 491 -21.65 29.18 10.31
C MET A 491 -20.66 29.80 9.30
N ARG A 492 -20.75 31.11 9.03
CA ARG A 492 -19.73 31.82 8.21
C ARG A 492 -18.36 31.75 8.88
N GLN A 493 -18.29 32.03 10.17
CA GLN A 493 -17.04 32.03 10.93
C GLN A 493 -16.44 30.62 10.96
N GLU A 494 -17.26 29.60 11.22
CA GLU A 494 -16.85 28.20 11.13
C GLU A 494 -16.28 27.85 9.75
N ILE A 495 -16.95 28.24 8.67
CA ILE A 495 -16.48 28.01 7.29
C ILE A 495 -15.09 28.63 7.05
N GLU A 496 -14.85 29.85 7.52
CA GLU A 496 -13.55 30.51 7.38
C GLU A 496 -12.47 29.85 8.24
N GLU A 497 -12.81 29.39 9.44
CA GLU A 497 -11.91 28.61 10.30
C GLU A 497 -11.53 27.27 9.68
N ILE A 498 -12.50 26.55 9.11
CA ILE A 498 -12.28 25.29 8.39
C ILE A 498 -11.33 25.51 7.21
N LYS A 499 -11.57 26.54 6.39
CA LYS A 499 -10.67 26.89 5.27
C LYS A 499 -9.25 27.18 5.75
N LYS A 500 -9.11 27.92 6.87
CA LYS A 500 -7.81 28.25 7.45
C LYS A 500 -7.11 27.01 7.99
N LYS A 501 -7.80 26.17 8.78
CA LYS A 501 -7.26 24.91 9.32
C LYS A 501 -6.82 23.97 8.19
N ASN A 502 -7.67 23.77 7.19
CA ASN A 502 -7.34 22.92 6.05
C ASN A 502 -6.13 23.44 5.25
N LYS A 503 -6.02 24.76 5.06
CA LYS A 503 -4.84 25.35 4.42
C LYS A 503 -3.56 25.05 5.22
N LEU A 504 -3.59 25.25 6.52
CA LEU A 504 -2.45 24.97 7.40
C LEU A 504 -2.07 23.48 7.41
N GLU A 505 -3.05 22.58 7.51
CA GLU A 505 -2.84 21.13 7.45
C GLU A 505 -2.26 20.71 6.09
N ARG A 506 -2.76 21.26 4.98
CA ARG A 506 -2.22 21.00 3.64
C ARG A 506 -0.79 21.48 3.48
N ASP A 507 -0.48 22.70 3.93
CA ASP A 507 0.86 23.26 3.86
C ASP A 507 1.83 22.41 4.72
N ALA A 508 1.38 21.96 5.90
CA ALA A 508 2.15 21.08 6.77
C ALA A 508 2.37 19.68 6.16
N ASN A 509 1.34 19.05 5.58
CA ASN A 509 1.44 17.75 4.94
C ASN A 509 2.32 17.81 3.70
N THR A 510 2.15 18.82 2.85
CA THR A 510 3.01 19.04 1.67
C THR A 510 4.48 19.18 2.08
N LYS A 511 4.74 19.89 3.18
CA LYS A 511 6.10 20.00 3.73
C LYS A 511 6.62 18.65 4.22
N LYS A 512 5.83 17.89 5.00
CA LYS A 512 6.22 16.57 5.49
C LYS A 512 6.52 15.60 4.34
N GLU A 513 5.65 15.54 3.33
CA GLU A 513 5.83 14.70 2.14
C GLU A 513 7.13 15.07 1.42
N LYS A 514 7.39 16.38 1.24
CA LYS A 514 8.63 16.85 0.64
C LYS A 514 9.86 16.48 1.48
N ASP A 515 9.82 16.71 2.78
CA ASP A 515 10.93 16.39 3.69
C ASP A 515 11.21 14.87 3.69
N LEU A 516 10.15 14.04 3.61
CA LEU A 516 10.26 12.59 3.51
C LEU A 516 10.92 12.16 2.18
N LEU A 517 10.45 12.69 1.05
CA LEU A 517 11.00 12.41 -0.27
C LEU A 517 12.47 12.89 -0.39
N ASP A 518 12.77 14.07 0.14
CA ASP A 518 14.13 14.61 0.17
C ASP A 518 15.04 13.74 1.06
N GLY A 519 14.53 13.25 2.20
CA GLY A 519 15.23 12.28 3.06
C GLY A 519 15.57 10.98 2.32
N TYR A 520 14.62 10.42 1.57
CA TYR A 520 14.85 9.24 0.74
C TYR A 520 15.85 9.50 -0.40
N LYS A 521 15.76 10.66 -1.06
CA LYS A 521 16.71 11.08 -2.11
C LYS A 521 18.13 11.19 -1.55
N GLN A 522 18.31 11.83 -0.40
CA GLN A 522 19.61 11.92 0.27
C GLN A 522 20.16 10.55 0.70
N GLN A 523 19.30 9.67 1.21
CA GLN A 523 19.70 8.31 1.56
C GLN A 523 20.16 7.52 0.33
N ALA A 524 19.42 7.62 -0.78
CA ALA A 524 19.77 7.01 -2.05
C ALA A 524 21.11 7.53 -2.59
N GLU A 525 21.31 8.85 -2.61
CA GLU A 525 22.57 9.49 -2.99
C GLU A 525 23.74 9.04 -2.11
N GLY A 526 23.53 8.97 -0.78
CA GLY A 526 24.54 8.50 0.17
C GLY A 526 24.94 7.05 -0.06
N GLN A 527 23.97 6.18 -0.35
CA GLN A 527 24.23 4.78 -0.71
C GLN A 527 24.99 4.68 -2.04
N ASN A 528 24.55 5.42 -3.08
CA ASN A 528 25.19 5.46 -4.38
C ASN A 528 26.63 5.99 -4.31
N LYS A 529 26.91 6.97 -3.45
CA LYS A 529 28.25 7.50 -3.22
C LYS A 529 29.17 6.46 -2.57
N LYS A 530 28.75 5.80 -1.49
CA LYS A 530 29.52 4.73 -0.83
C LYS A 530 29.86 3.60 -1.79
N ILE A 531 28.88 3.25 -2.61
CA ILE A 531 29.01 2.29 -3.68
C ILE A 531 30.03 2.75 -4.76
N GLY A 532 29.97 4.01 -5.19
CA GLY A 532 30.92 4.59 -6.14
C GLY A 532 32.35 4.64 -5.61
N GLU A 533 32.52 4.86 -4.31
CA GLU A 533 33.82 4.80 -3.62
C GLU A 533 34.36 3.36 -3.60
N LEU A 534 33.53 2.35 -3.31
CA LEU A 534 33.90 0.92 -3.42
C LEU A 534 34.34 0.56 -4.84
N MET A 535 33.65 1.05 -5.86
CA MET A 535 34.00 0.87 -7.27
C MET A 535 35.33 1.53 -7.63
N SER A 536 35.55 2.75 -7.16
CA SER A 536 36.80 3.48 -7.39
C SER A 536 37.97 2.78 -6.69
N ALA A 537 37.76 2.25 -5.49
CA ALA A 537 38.75 1.45 -4.78
C ALA A 537 39.08 0.14 -5.52
N LEU A 538 38.08 -0.54 -6.10
CA LEU A 538 38.32 -1.69 -6.97
C LEU A 538 39.17 -1.30 -8.20
N LYS A 539 38.80 -0.23 -8.91
CA LYS A 539 39.51 0.27 -10.10
C LYS A 539 40.94 0.76 -9.81
N ASN A 540 41.17 1.30 -8.61
CA ASN A 540 42.49 1.78 -8.21
C ASN A 540 43.42 0.64 -7.79
N LYS A 541 42.90 -0.47 -7.24
CA LYS A 541 43.69 -1.70 -7.04
C LYS A 541 44.28 -2.24 -8.35
N THR A 542 43.62 -1.98 -9.48
CA THR A 542 44.07 -2.36 -10.82
C THR A 542 45.13 -1.41 -11.41
N GLN A 543 45.35 -0.22 -10.84
CA GLN A 543 46.28 0.81 -11.38
C GLN A 543 47.59 0.99 -10.57
N ALA A 544 47.78 0.31 -9.44
CA ALA A 544 49.07 0.27 -8.73
C ALA A 544 50.07 -0.66 -9.47
N PRO A 545 51.38 -0.31 -9.54
CA PRO A 545 52.08 -0.18 -10.81
C PRO A 545 52.44 -1.48 -11.54
N GLN A 546 52.01 -1.57 -12.81
CA GLN A 546 52.65 -2.36 -13.88
C GLN A 546 54.01 -1.74 -14.33
N VAL A 547 54.85 -1.26 -13.41
CA VAL A 547 56.19 -0.76 -13.75
C VAL A 547 57.22 -1.86 -13.53
N VAL A 548 57.29 -2.82 -14.45
CA VAL A 548 58.55 -3.47 -14.85
C VAL A 548 58.43 -3.87 -16.32
N LYS A 549 58.63 -2.92 -17.25
CA LYS A 549 59.08 -3.22 -18.62
C LYS A 549 59.54 -1.95 -19.34
N ARG A 550 60.73 -1.48 -18.99
CA ARG A 550 61.72 -0.95 -19.93
C ARG A 550 63.07 -1.25 -19.32
N HIS A 551 63.77 -2.25 -19.87
CA HIS A 551 65.23 -2.38 -19.99
C HIS A 551 65.51 -3.85 -20.33
N CYS A 552 65.53 -4.16 -21.63
CA CYS A 552 66.42 -5.13 -22.26
C CYS A 552 66.07 -5.22 -23.75
N MET A 553 66.50 -4.21 -24.50
CA MET A 553 66.67 -4.35 -25.94
C MET A 553 67.75 -3.37 -26.43
N VAL A 554 68.99 -3.54 -25.94
CA VAL A 554 70.23 -3.21 -26.67
C VAL A 554 71.36 -4.04 -26.05
N MET A 555 71.68 -5.18 -26.68
CA MET A 555 73.02 -5.62 -27.12
C MET A 555 72.91 -7.03 -27.69
#